data_AF-A0A3A4P9J7-F1
#
_entry.id   AF-A0A3A4P9J7-F1
#
_cell.length_a   1.000
_cell.length_b   1.000
_cell.length_c   1.000
_cell.angle_alpha   90.00
_cell.angle_beta   90.00
_cell.angle_gamma   90.00
#
_symmetry.space_group_name_H-M   'P 1'
#
loop_
_entity.id
_entity.type
_entity.pdbx_description
1 polymer ?
#
loop_
_entity_poly.entity_id
_entity_poly.type
_entity_poly.pdbx_seq_one_letter_code
_entity_poly.pdbx_strand_id
1 'polypeptide(L)'
;MESLLKRLLYPFIALSVLGLILSLIVHVSALLAIPPPFGESFLLLHIGIFIVWIPAVLVMGPLTREYKQRDLWKGALRGCPPWMKRMALFFFGYAMINFVLFIFLGRGRNAEVPSLIHRGFSGHWMAFYSAALAIMYSAVKVESLPVFRRCPNGHPLSPEAKFCEKCGMPATDIDGLGRE
;
A
#
# COMPACT_ATOMS: atom_id res chain seq x y z
N MET A 1 23.43 -4.83 5.49
CA MET A 1 22.07 -4.81 6.08
C MET A 1 20.99 -4.60 5.01
N GLU A 2 21.29 -3.84 3.95
CA GLU A 2 20.36 -3.49 2.87
C GLU A 2 19.86 -4.67 2.00
N SER A 3 20.72 -5.66 1.73
CA SER A 3 20.30 -6.87 1.00
C SER A 3 19.41 -7.79 1.82
N LEU A 4 19.52 -7.75 3.16
CA LEU A 4 18.77 -8.62 4.07
C LEU A 4 17.34 -8.12 4.24
N LEU A 5 17.13 -6.80 4.39
CA LEU A 5 15.80 -6.21 4.48
C LEU A 5 14.99 -6.48 3.21
N LYS A 6 15.58 -6.27 2.02
CA LYS A 6 14.91 -6.58 0.74
C LYS A 6 14.52 -8.05 0.65
N ARG A 7 15.44 -8.97 0.97
CA ARG A 7 15.17 -10.43 1.00
C ARG A 7 14.04 -10.77 1.98
N LEU A 8 13.98 -10.09 3.12
CA LEU A 8 12.92 -10.28 4.10
C LEU A 8 11.57 -9.73 3.62
N LEU A 9 11.54 -8.62 2.87
CA LEU A 9 10.29 -7.99 2.41
C LEU A 9 9.64 -8.72 1.22
N TYR A 10 10.41 -9.32 0.32
CA TYR A 10 9.87 -10.05 -0.83
C TYR A 10 8.80 -11.10 -0.50
N PRO A 11 8.96 -11.99 0.50
CA PRO A 11 7.90 -12.93 0.86
C PRO A 11 6.63 -12.21 1.37
N PHE A 12 6.75 -11.12 2.13
CA PHE A 12 5.58 -10.35 2.57
C PHE A 12 4.89 -9.60 1.43
N ILE A 13 5.66 -9.13 0.44
CA ILE A 13 5.12 -8.56 -0.80
C ILE A 13 4.34 -9.63 -1.56
N ALA A 14 4.91 -10.83 -1.74
CA ALA A 14 4.23 -11.95 -2.41
C ALA A 14 2.95 -12.36 -1.67
N LEU A 15 3.00 -12.45 -0.34
CA LEU A 15 1.82 -12.70 0.49
C LEU A 15 0.77 -11.59 0.36
N SER A 16 1.18 -10.33 0.23
CA SER A 16 0.26 -9.22 0.04
C SER A 16 -0.43 -9.26 -1.32
N VAL A 17 0.28 -9.63 -2.38
CA VAL A 17 -0.30 -9.86 -3.70
C VAL A 17 -1.30 -11.02 -3.66
N LEU A 18 -0.90 -12.14 -3.05
CA LEU A 18 -1.77 -13.32 -2.94
C LEU A 18 -3.03 -12.99 -2.13
N GLY A 19 -2.87 -12.33 -0.97
CA GLY A 19 -3.98 -11.88 -0.13
C GLY A 19 -4.90 -10.91 -0.86
N LEU A 20 -4.36 -9.98 -1.66
CA LEU A 20 -5.15 -9.06 -2.48
C LEU A 20 -5.97 -9.81 -3.53
N ILE A 21 -5.38 -10.76 -4.26
CA ILE A 21 -6.08 -11.57 -5.27
C ILE A 21 -7.19 -12.39 -4.61
N LEU A 22 -6.89 -13.09 -3.53
CA LEU A 22 -7.88 -13.91 -2.81
C LEU A 22 -9.00 -13.05 -2.23
N SER A 23 -8.69 -11.88 -1.68
CA SER A 23 -9.69 -10.94 -1.18
C SER A 23 -10.61 -10.43 -2.30
N LEU A 24 -10.06 -10.16 -3.49
CA LEU A 24 -10.83 -9.74 -4.66
C LEU A 24 -11.76 -10.85 -5.14
N ILE A 25 -11.28 -12.11 -5.18
CA ILE A 25 -12.11 -13.27 -5.52
C ILE A 25 -13.29 -13.38 -4.57
N VAL A 26 -13.04 -13.35 -3.25
CA VAL A 26 -14.11 -13.41 -2.24
C VAL A 26 -15.08 -12.23 -2.40
N HIS A 27 -14.56 -11.04 -2.69
CA HIS A 27 -15.39 -9.85 -2.89
C HIS A 27 -16.32 -9.98 -4.11
N VAL A 28 -15.78 -10.43 -5.25
CA VAL A 28 -16.56 -10.66 -6.47
C VAL A 28 -17.60 -11.76 -6.26
N SER A 29 -17.25 -12.87 -5.59
CA SER A 29 -18.22 -13.90 -5.22
C SER A 29 -19.36 -13.33 -4.38
N ALA A 30 -19.04 -12.48 -3.40
CA ALA A 30 -20.05 -11.85 -2.56
C ALA A 30 -20.93 -10.84 -3.33
N LEU A 31 -20.40 -10.15 -4.35
CA LEU A 31 -21.19 -9.29 -5.25
C LEU A 31 -22.13 -10.09 -6.15
N LEU A 32 -21.72 -11.29 -6.57
CA LEU A 32 -22.52 -12.20 -7.39
C LEU A 32 -23.49 -13.07 -6.56
N ALA A 33 -23.53 -12.89 -5.23
CA ALA A 33 -24.28 -13.73 -4.30
C ALA A 33 -23.91 -15.23 -4.40
N ILE A 34 -22.67 -15.53 -4.81
CA ILE A 34 -22.10 -16.88 -4.84
C ILE A 34 -21.46 -17.16 -3.48
N PRO A 35 -21.63 -18.36 -2.89
CA PRO A 35 -20.94 -18.72 -1.65
C PRO A 35 -19.42 -18.56 -1.81
N PRO A 36 -18.71 -18.21 -0.73
CA PRO A 36 -17.26 -18.01 -0.80
C PRO A 36 -16.57 -19.31 -1.24
N PRO A 37 -15.63 -19.25 -2.19
CA PRO A 37 -15.00 -20.45 -2.75
C PRO A 37 -14.21 -21.28 -1.74
N PHE A 38 -13.95 -20.72 -0.55
CA PHE A 38 -13.15 -21.35 0.51
C PHE A 38 -13.97 -21.63 1.79
N GLY A 39 -15.31 -21.56 1.75
CA GLY A 39 -16.14 -21.76 2.93
C GLY A 39 -15.73 -20.82 4.08
N GLU A 40 -15.67 -21.31 5.32
CA GLU A 40 -15.27 -20.53 6.51
C GLU A 40 -13.79 -20.12 6.55
N SER A 41 -12.96 -20.73 5.70
CA SER A 41 -11.53 -20.41 5.64
C SER A 41 -11.24 -18.98 5.14
N PHE A 42 -12.25 -18.21 4.73
CA PHE A 42 -12.09 -16.78 4.45
C PHE A 42 -11.54 -16.01 5.67
N LEU A 43 -11.78 -16.48 6.91
CA LEU A 43 -11.24 -15.84 8.11
C LEU A 43 -9.70 -15.87 8.17
N LEU A 44 -9.06 -16.83 7.46
CA LEU A 44 -7.61 -16.83 7.34
C LEU A 44 -7.09 -15.60 6.60
N LEU A 45 -7.86 -14.99 5.68
CA LEU A 45 -7.49 -13.72 5.05
C LEU A 45 -7.47 -12.59 6.08
N HIS A 46 -8.32 -12.65 7.11
CA HIS A 46 -8.29 -11.66 8.17
C HIS A 46 -7.03 -11.80 9.03
N ILE A 47 -6.65 -13.02 9.40
CA ILE A 47 -5.39 -13.29 10.12
C ILE A 47 -4.19 -12.87 9.26
N GLY A 48 -4.24 -13.16 7.96
CA GLY A 48 -3.18 -12.83 7.01
C GLY A 48 -2.91 -11.33 6.87
N ILE A 49 -3.88 -10.46 7.15
CA ILE A 49 -3.66 -9.01 7.21
C ILE A 49 -2.62 -8.68 8.27
N PHE A 50 -2.74 -9.22 9.48
CA PHE A 50 -1.81 -8.91 10.55
C PHE A 50 -0.38 -9.35 10.21
N ILE A 51 -0.24 -10.48 9.51
CA ILE A 51 1.06 -11.00 9.06
C ILE A 51 1.74 -10.02 8.10
N VAL A 52 1.01 -9.40 7.16
CA VAL A 52 1.60 -8.45 6.19
C VAL A 52 1.61 -7.00 6.68
N TRP A 53 0.66 -6.63 7.53
CA TRP A 53 0.46 -5.26 8.00
C TRP A 53 1.52 -4.85 9.03
N ILE A 54 1.90 -5.75 9.94
CA ILE A 54 2.94 -5.48 10.94
C ILE A 54 4.26 -5.08 10.24
N PRO A 55 4.82 -5.88 9.30
CA PRO A 55 5.99 -5.48 8.53
C PRO A 55 5.80 -4.16 7.79
N ALA A 56 4.63 -3.94 7.17
CA ALA A 56 4.35 -2.70 6.44
C ALA A 56 4.43 -1.45 7.34
N VAL A 57 3.86 -1.50 8.54
CA VAL A 57 3.93 -0.40 9.52
C VAL A 57 5.37 -0.18 10.00
N LEU A 58 6.11 -1.26 10.27
CA LEU A 58 7.51 -1.16 10.71
C LEU A 58 8.41 -0.49 9.66
N VAL A 59 8.21 -0.77 8.37
CA VAL A 59 8.99 -0.12 7.30
C VAL A 59 8.47 1.27 6.92
N MET A 60 7.21 1.59 7.25
CA MET A 60 6.65 2.92 7.01
C MET A 60 7.38 4.00 7.81
N GLY A 61 7.72 3.74 9.09
CA GLY A 61 8.38 4.72 9.95
C GLY A 61 9.67 5.30 9.34
N PRO A 62 10.65 4.47 8.94
CA PRO A 62 11.84 4.92 8.23
C PRO A 62 11.54 5.67 6.93
N LEU A 63 10.54 5.23 6.16
CA LEU A 63 10.15 5.88 4.90
C LEU A 63 9.60 7.29 5.08
N THR A 64 8.94 7.54 6.20
CA THR A 64 8.23 8.81 6.46
C THR A 64 8.95 9.74 7.42
N ARG A 65 10.16 9.40 7.87
CA ARG A 65 10.90 10.16 8.91
C ARG A 65 11.08 11.65 8.59
N GLU A 66 11.20 11.98 7.30
CA GLU A 66 11.43 13.35 6.81
C GLU A 66 10.12 14.09 6.49
N TYR A 67 8.97 13.43 6.56
CA TYR A 67 7.69 13.98 6.14
C TYR A 67 6.87 14.48 7.34
N LYS A 68 6.14 15.58 7.14
CA LYS A 68 5.14 16.07 8.10
C LYS A 68 3.97 15.09 8.17
N GLN A 69 3.23 15.10 9.29
CA GLN A 69 2.10 14.18 9.52
C GLN A 69 1.06 14.18 8.39
N ARG A 70 0.77 15.35 7.81
CA ARG A 70 -0.16 15.52 6.67
C ARG A 70 0.33 14.89 5.36
N ASP A 71 1.63 14.63 5.25
CA ASP A 71 2.31 14.16 4.05
C ASP A 71 2.89 12.74 4.23
N LEU A 72 2.57 12.05 5.32
CA LEU A 72 3.08 10.68 5.61
C LEU A 72 2.78 9.70 4.48
N TRP A 73 1.55 9.71 3.94
CA TRP A 73 1.18 8.83 2.83
C TRP A 73 1.96 9.13 1.55
N LYS A 74 2.34 10.39 1.33
CA LYS A 74 3.21 10.76 0.19
C LYS A 74 4.60 10.17 0.37
N GLY A 75 5.17 10.29 1.57
CA GLY A 75 6.46 9.69 1.91
C GLY A 75 6.45 8.16 1.85
N ALA A 76 5.45 7.52 2.46
CA ALA A 76 5.31 6.07 2.48
C ALA A 76 5.21 5.47 1.08
N LEU A 77 4.55 6.17 0.15
CA LEU A 77 4.31 5.69 -1.21
C LEU A 77 5.28 6.31 -2.24
N ARG A 78 6.31 7.05 -1.84
CA ARG A 78 7.17 7.80 -2.76
C ARG A 78 7.84 6.93 -3.82
N GLY A 79 8.21 5.70 -3.48
CA GLY A 79 8.81 4.71 -4.40
C GLY A 79 7.83 3.95 -5.29
N CYS A 80 6.52 4.16 -5.12
CA CYS A 80 5.50 3.47 -5.93
C CYS A 80 5.28 4.13 -7.30
N PRO A 81 5.02 3.34 -8.35
CA PRO A 81 4.52 3.86 -9.61
C PRO A 81 3.10 4.45 -9.44
N PRO A 82 2.67 5.37 -10.32
CA PRO A 82 1.37 6.04 -10.21
C PRO A 82 0.17 5.09 -10.16
N TRP A 83 0.21 3.98 -10.90
CA TRP A 83 -0.88 3.00 -10.92
C TRP A 83 -1.08 2.33 -9.56
N MET A 84 0.00 2.05 -8.83
CA MET A 84 -0.06 1.38 -7.53
C MET A 84 -0.58 2.34 -6.45
N LYS A 85 -0.22 3.63 -6.52
CA LYS A 85 -0.81 4.69 -5.69
C LYS A 85 -2.31 4.81 -5.90
N ARG A 86 -2.74 4.83 -7.17
CA ARG A 86 -4.17 4.89 -7.54
C ARG A 86 -4.92 3.63 -7.10
N MET A 87 -4.31 2.45 -7.22
CA MET A 87 -4.88 1.17 -6.77
C MET A 87 -5.13 1.16 -5.26
N ALA A 88 -4.14 1.54 -4.45
CA ALA A 88 -4.30 1.61 -3.00
C ALA A 88 -5.39 2.62 -2.61
N LEU A 89 -5.41 3.80 -3.25
CA LEU A 89 -6.45 4.80 -3.04
C LEU A 89 -7.85 4.28 -3.45
N PHE A 90 -7.95 3.59 -4.58
CA PHE A 90 -9.19 3.01 -5.07
C PHE A 90 -9.75 1.98 -4.08
N PHE A 91 -8.94 1.01 -3.65
CA PHE A 91 -9.41 -0.02 -2.71
C PHE A 91 -9.73 0.56 -1.34
N PHE A 92 -8.98 1.56 -0.87
CA PHE A 92 -9.29 2.25 0.38
C PHE A 92 -10.63 2.99 0.30
N GLY A 93 -10.85 3.81 -0.74
CA GLY A 93 -12.11 4.52 -0.94
C GLY A 93 -13.29 3.57 -1.10
N TYR A 94 -13.09 2.49 -1.85
CA TYR A 94 -14.08 1.43 -2.04
C TYR A 94 -14.44 0.71 -0.72
N ALA A 95 -13.43 0.40 0.10
CA ALA A 95 -13.64 -0.21 1.41
C ALA A 95 -14.40 0.73 2.36
N MET A 96 -14.12 2.03 2.34
CA MET A 96 -14.85 3.02 3.14
C MET A 96 -16.33 3.09 2.74
N ILE A 97 -16.62 3.12 1.44
CA ILE A 97 -18.01 3.09 0.95
C ILE A 97 -18.72 1.81 1.41
N ASN A 98 -18.10 0.64 1.24
CA ASN A 98 -18.69 -0.63 1.68
C ASN A 98 -18.86 -0.71 3.20
N PHE A 99 -17.93 -0.15 3.97
CA PHE A 99 -18.00 -0.09 5.42
C PHE A 99 -19.16 0.79 5.90
N VAL A 100 -19.33 1.96 5.28
CA VAL A 100 -20.46 2.85 5.54
C VAL A 100 -21.79 2.15 5.19
N LEU A 101 -21.87 1.52 4.01
CA LEU A 101 -23.04 0.73 3.61
C LEU A 101 -23.33 -0.40 4.59
N PHE A 102 -22.30 -1.11 5.06
CA PHE A 102 -22.42 -2.16 6.07
C PHE A 102 -23.03 -1.64 7.37
N ILE A 103 -22.57 -0.49 7.89
CA ILE A 103 -23.11 0.12 9.11
C ILE A 103 -24.58 0.51 8.94
N PHE A 104 -24.94 1.16 7.84
CA PHE A 104 -26.29 1.67 7.64
C PHE A 104 -27.30 0.57 7.28
N LEU A 105 -26.93 -0.37 6.41
CA LEU A 105 -27.80 -1.47 5.97
C LEU A 105 -27.82 -2.63 6.97
N GLY A 106 -26.74 -2.82 7.74
CA GLY A 106 -26.63 -3.89 8.74
C GLY A 106 -27.36 -3.59 10.05
N ARG A 107 -27.64 -2.32 10.36
CA ARG A 107 -28.35 -1.92 11.60
C ARG A 107 -29.85 -2.24 11.62
N GLY A 108 -30.46 -2.56 10.48
CA GLY A 108 -31.91 -2.80 10.36
C GLY A 108 -32.32 -4.22 9.94
N ARG A 109 -31.35 -5.08 9.59
CA ARG A 109 -31.59 -6.47 9.22
C ARG A 109 -30.90 -7.34 10.25
N ASN A 110 -31.65 -8.23 10.91
CA ASN A 110 -31.05 -9.39 11.57
C ASN A 110 -30.04 -9.99 10.59
N ALA A 111 -28.86 -10.37 11.07
CA ALA A 111 -27.64 -10.66 10.32
C ALA A 111 -27.71 -11.85 9.31
N GLU A 112 -28.85 -12.08 8.70
CA GLU A 112 -29.20 -13.19 7.80
C GLU A 112 -28.90 -12.92 6.32
N VAL A 113 -28.15 -11.86 6.00
CA VAL A 113 -27.64 -11.67 4.63
C VAL A 113 -26.13 -11.93 4.62
N PRO A 114 -25.70 -13.20 4.48
CA PRO A 114 -24.28 -13.58 4.41
C PRO A 114 -23.48 -12.69 3.44
N SER A 115 -24.07 -12.31 2.30
CA SER A 115 -23.41 -11.49 1.29
C SER A 115 -23.04 -10.08 1.78
N LEU A 116 -23.78 -9.48 2.72
CA LEU A 116 -23.44 -8.14 3.25
C LEU A 116 -22.21 -8.20 4.17
N ILE A 117 -22.13 -9.22 5.00
CA ILE A 117 -20.98 -9.46 5.90
C ILE A 117 -19.73 -9.77 5.07
N HIS A 118 -19.83 -10.68 4.11
CA HIS A 118 -18.71 -11.02 3.23
C HIS A 118 -18.22 -9.80 2.43
N ARG A 119 -19.11 -8.92 1.95
CA ARG A 119 -18.73 -7.67 1.26
C ARG A 119 -18.00 -6.69 2.16
N GLY A 120 -18.46 -6.50 3.39
CA GLY A 120 -17.83 -5.60 4.36
C GLY A 120 -16.40 -6.06 4.70
N PHE A 121 -16.23 -7.33 5.06
CA PHE A 121 -14.93 -7.89 5.42
C PHE A 121 -13.96 -7.94 4.23
N SER A 122 -14.39 -8.43 3.07
CA SER A 122 -13.51 -8.54 1.90
C SER A 122 -13.05 -7.17 1.38
N GLY A 123 -13.90 -6.14 1.42
CA GLY A 123 -13.49 -4.78 1.08
C GLY A 123 -12.39 -4.25 2.01
N HIS A 124 -12.52 -4.50 3.31
CA HIS A 124 -11.48 -4.17 4.29
C HIS A 124 -10.17 -4.89 3.99
N TRP A 125 -10.21 -6.19 3.69
CA TRP A 125 -9.01 -6.95 3.35
C TRP A 125 -8.30 -6.41 2.11
N MET A 126 -9.06 -6.08 1.05
CA MET A 126 -8.50 -5.48 -0.17
C MET A 126 -7.76 -4.18 0.12
N ALA A 127 -8.28 -3.32 1.01
CA ALA A 127 -7.62 -2.08 1.40
C ALA A 127 -6.30 -2.34 2.14
N PHE A 128 -6.27 -3.25 3.10
CA PHE A 128 -5.07 -3.56 3.88
C PHE A 128 -3.99 -4.24 3.04
N TYR A 129 -4.35 -5.25 2.24
CA TYR A 129 -3.41 -5.95 1.38
C TYR A 129 -2.83 -5.02 0.29
N SER A 130 -3.66 -4.17 -0.33
CA SER A 130 -3.16 -3.22 -1.34
C SER A 130 -2.27 -2.13 -0.75
N ALA A 131 -2.61 -1.61 0.44
CA ALA A 131 -1.76 -0.64 1.14
C ALA A 131 -0.43 -1.27 1.57
N ALA A 132 -0.46 -2.46 2.18
CA ALA A 132 0.74 -3.18 2.60
C ALA A 132 1.67 -3.48 1.42
N LEU A 133 1.11 -3.94 0.31
CA LEU A 133 1.82 -4.13 -0.96
C LEU A 133 2.52 -2.83 -1.41
N ALA A 134 1.78 -1.71 -1.44
CA ALA A 134 2.33 -0.44 -1.89
C ALA A 134 3.44 0.07 -0.97
N ILE A 135 3.26 0.01 0.35
CA ILE A 135 4.25 0.45 1.34
C ILE A 135 5.55 -0.37 1.22
N MET A 136 5.45 -1.71 1.20
CA MET A 136 6.64 -2.56 1.13
C MET A 136 7.33 -2.47 -0.24
N TYR A 137 6.57 -2.33 -1.33
CA TYR A 137 7.14 -2.07 -2.65
C TYR A 137 7.92 -0.75 -2.66
N SER A 138 7.33 0.31 -2.10
CA SER A 138 7.99 1.61 -1.95
C SER A 138 9.29 1.48 -1.14
N ALA A 139 9.28 0.73 -0.04
CA ALA A 139 10.48 0.47 0.77
C ALA A 139 11.62 -0.14 -0.06
N VAL A 140 11.33 -1.22 -0.80
CA VAL A 140 12.33 -1.89 -1.64
C VAL A 140 12.87 -0.97 -2.74
N LYS A 141 12.02 -0.11 -3.32
CA LYS A 141 12.42 0.83 -4.39
C LYS A 141 13.18 2.03 -3.89
N VAL A 142 12.76 2.65 -2.79
CA VAL A 142 13.45 3.79 -2.19
C VAL A 142 14.86 3.42 -1.77
N GLU A 143 15.05 2.20 -1.24
CA GLU A 143 16.37 1.68 -0.89
C GLU A 143 17.24 1.36 -2.12
N SER A 144 16.69 1.33 -3.33
CA SER A 144 17.49 1.26 -4.56
C SER A 144 17.83 2.63 -5.15
N LEU A 145 17.33 3.73 -4.58
CA LEU A 145 17.65 5.07 -5.04
C LEU A 145 18.97 5.54 -4.42
N PRO A 146 19.85 6.22 -5.17
CA PRO A 146 21.09 6.75 -4.63
C PRO A 146 20.81 7.75 -3.49
N VAL A 147 21.30 7.41 -2.29
CA VAL A 147 21.01 8.05 -0.99
C VAL A 147 21.44 9.54 -0.92
N PHE A 148 22.24 10.01 -1.88
CA PHE A 148 22.74 11.38 -1.88
C PHE A 148 22.58 12.03 -3.24
N ARG A 149 21.34 12.44 -3.58
CA ARG A 149 21.16 13.47 -4.60
C ARG A 149 21.74 14.76 -4.03
N ARG A 150 22.81 15.25 -4.65
CA ARG A 150 23.41 16.55 -4.36
C ARG A 150 23.24 17.44 -5.58
N CYS A 151 23.00 18.73 -5.35
CA CYS A 151 23.07 19.69 -6.44
C CYS A 151 24.53 19.83 -6.92
N PRO A 152 24.79 20.48 -8.07
CA PRO A 152 26.15 20.74 -8.55
C PRO A 152 27.05 21.46 -7.53
N ASN A 153 26.45 22.25 -6.64
CA ASN A 153 27.16 22.95 -5.56
C ASN A 153 27.36 22.09 -4.29
N GLY A 154 27.05 20.79 -4.33
CA GLY A 154 27.28 19.85 -3.24
C GLY A 154 26.24 19.86 -2.12
N HIS A 155 25.22 20.72 -2.16
CA HIS A 155 24.12 20.71 -1.17
C HIS A 155 23.26 19.44 -1.28
N PRO A 156 22.81 18.86 -0.16
CA PRO A 156 21.86 17.76 -0.17
C PRO A 156 20.52 18.21 -0.76
N LEU A 157 19.93 17.37 -1.60
CA LEU A 157 18.60 17.56 -2.16
C LEU A 157 17.60 16.68 -1.44
N SER A 158 16.37 17.18 -1.26
CA SER A 158 15.28 16.34 -0.80
C SER A 158 14.94 15.27 -1.85
N PRO A 159 14.38 14.11 -1.45
CA PRO A 159 14.15 12.96 -2.34
C PRO A 159 13.31 13.27 -3.58
N GLU A 160 12.47 14.32 -3.53
CA GLU A 160 11.58 14.75 -4.62
C GLU A 160 11.92 16.15 -5.16
N ALA A 161 12.97 16.81 -4.66
CA ALA A 161 13.38 18.13 -5.14
C ALA A 161 13.77 18.10 -6.62
N LYS A 162 13.17 19.01 -7.39
CA LYS A 162 13.60 19.37 -8.76
C LYS A 162 14.67 20.46 -8.76
N PHE A 163 14.72 21.25 -7.69
CA PHE A 163 15.68 22.34 -7.49
C PHE A 163 16.25 22.27 -6.07
N CYS A 164 17.47 22.75 -5.91
CA CYS A 164 18.11 22.84 -4.61
C CYS A 164 17.41 23.87 -3.73
N GLU A 165 16.91 23.43 -2.57
CA GLU A 165 16.25 24.28 -1.59
C GLU A 165 17.19 25.36 -1.00
N LYS A 166 18.52 25.19 -1.13
CA LYS A 166 19.52 26.18 -0.66
C LYS A 166 19.99 27.16 -1.73
N CYS A 167 20.30 26.69 -2.94
CA CYS A 167 20.92 27.53 -3.99
C CYS A 167 20.09 27.68 -5.26
N GLY A 168 18.92 27.05 -5.37
CA GLY A 168 18.03 27.15 -6.53
C GLY A 168 18.49 26.40 -7.78
N MET A 169 19.69 25.80 -7.79
CA MET A 169 20.19 25.02 -8.92
C MET A 169 19.29 23.80 -9.20
N PRO A 170 19.06 23.42 -10.48
CA PRO A 170 18.31 22.21 -10.79
C PRO A 170 19.01 20.98 -10.21
N ALA A 171 18.22 20.00 -9.79
CA ALA A 171 18.73 18.69 -9.44
C ALA A 171 19.37 18.08 -10.69
N THR A 172 20.70 17.97 -10.69
CA THR A 172 21.40 17.19 -11.71
C THR A 172 21.34 15.75 -11.27
N ASP A 173 20.42 15.01 -11.87
CA ASP A 173 20.38 13.57 -11.69
C ASP A 173 21.73 13.03 -12.19
N ILE A 174 22.54 12.49 -11.28
CA ILE A 174 23.81 11.83 -11.65
C ILE A 174 23.54 10.45 -12.28
N ASP A 175 22.28 10.15 -12.58
CA ASP A 175 21.85 9.03 -13.40
C ASP A 175 21.65 9.56 -14.82
N GLY A 176 22.78 9.81 -15.50
CA GLY A 176 22.76 9.92 -16.95
C GLY A 176 22.16 8.65 -17.54
N LEU A 177 20.98 8.78 -18.16
CA LEU A 177 20.70 8.33 -19.52
C LEU A 177 19.31 8.84 -19.90
N GLY A 178 19.30 9.71 -20.92
CA GLY A 178 18.11 10.33 -21.46
C GLY A 178 17.02 9.30 -21.79
N ARG A 179 15.78 9.70 -21.48
CA ARG A 179 14.61 9.23 -22.22
C ARG A 179 13.98 10.46 -22.84
N GLU A 180 14.48 10.75 -24.04
CA GLU A 180 13.63 11.21 -25.14
C GLU A 180 12.59 10.13 -25.45
#